data_AF-R0D1D8-F1
#
_entry.id   AF-R0D1D8-F1
#
_cell.length_a   1.000
_cell.length_b   1.000
_cell.length_c   1.000
_cell.angle_alpha   90.00
_cell.angle_beta   90.00
_cell.angle_gamma   90.00
#
_symmetry.space_group_name_H-M   'P 1'
#
loop_
_entity.id
_entity.type
_entity.pdbx_description
1 polymer ?
#
loop_
_entity_poly.entity_id
_entity_poly.type
_entity_poly.pdbx_seq_one_letter_code
_entity_poly.pdbx_strand_id
1 'polypeptide(L)'
;MKREYVITVQGALAAAGAFLSAKLGILYPVLCILMGTMVLDYITGMLASKNEAIDHPGDASYGWSSRKGAKGIIKKVGYLCVIAAAMVVDYVIVFVSAELGMQISVKAFFGLLVAVWYLLNELLSIIENAGRMGANVPEWLRKYIAVLKDKIDNTDYQGGSRT
;
A
#
# COMPACT_ATOMS: atom_id res chain seq x y z
N MET A 1 9.63 -22.97 -22.82
CA MET A 1 8.49 -22.10 -23.17
C MET A 1 8.76 -21.48 -24.53
N LYS A 2 7.86 -21.64 -25.51
CA LYS A 2 8.06 -21.08 -26.87
C LYS A 2 8.00 -19.55 -26.80
N ARG A 3 8.93 -18.88 -27.46
CA ARG A 3 9.11 -17.40 -27.48
C ARG A 3 7.80 -16.64 -27.77
N GLU A 4 6.92 -17.26 -28.54
CA GLU A 4 5.57 -16.79 -28.85
C GLU A 4 4.71 -16.56 -27.60
N TYR A 5 4.70 -17.48 -26.63
CA TYR A 5 3.93 -17.31 -25.39
C TYR A 5 4.40 -16.11 -24.57
N VAL A 6 5.72 -15.87 -24.53
CA VAL A 6 6.29 -14.72 -23.82
C VAL A 6 5.85 -13.42 -24.48
N ILE A 7 5.89 -13.35 -25.82
CA ILE A 7 5.47 -12.18 -26.58
C ILE A 7 3.97 -11.92 -26.42
N THR A 8 3.13 -12.96 -26.47
CA THR A 8 1.68 -12.83 -26.27
C THR A 8 1.34 -12.31 -24.87
N VAL A 9 1.98 -12.86 -23.83
CA VAL A 9 1.76 -12.42 -22.44
C VAL A 9 2.25 -10.99 -22.25
N GLN A 10 3.43 -10.64 -22.76
CA GLN A 10 3.96 -9.27 -22.72
C GLN A 10 3.05 -8.28 -23.44
N GLY A 11 2.55 -8.64 -24.62
CA GLY A 11 1.63 -7.81 -25.40
C GLY A 11 0.31 -7.57 -24.66
N ALA A 12 -0.27 -8.61 -24.05
CA ALA A 12 -1.49 -8.49 -23.26
C ALA A 12 -1.30 -7.59 -22.02
N LEU A 13 -0.18 -7.76 -21.31
CA LEU A 13 0.16 -6.93 -20.15
C LEU A 13 0.41 -5.47 -20.54
N ALA A 14 1.10 -5.23 -21.66
CA ALA A 14 1.35 -3.89 -22.16
C ALA A 14 0.04 -3.20 -22.58
N ALA A 15 -0.85 -3.91 -23.26
CA ALA A 15 -2.16 -3.37 -23.65
C ALA A 15 -3.03 -3.05 -22.43
N ALA A 16 -3.09 -3.94 -21.44
CA ALA A 16 -3.81 -3.71 -20.20
C ALA A 16 -3.24 -2.51 -19.42
N GLY A 17 -1.90 -2.43 -19.32
CA GLY A 17 -1.21 -1.31 -18.67
C GLY A 17 -1.46 0.02 -19.38
N ALA A 18 -1.40 0.05 -20.72
CA ALA A 18 -1.70 1.24 -21.50
C ALA A 18 -3.17 1.68 -21.34
N PHE A 19 -4.11 0.73 -21.34
CA PHE A 19 -5.53 1.02 -21.10
C PHE A 19 -5.77 1.60 -19.70
N LEU A 20 -5.19 0.99 -18.66
CA LEU A 20 -5.31 1.48 -17.28
C LEU A 20 -4.65 2.85 -17.12
N SER A 21 -3.46 3.05 -17.70
CA SER A 21 -2.77 4.33 -17.67
C SER A 21 -3.59 5.44 -18.33
N ALA A 22 -4.23 5.17 -19.48
CA ALA A 22 -5.08 6.13 -20.16
C ALA A 22 -6.33 6.51 -19.35
N LYS A 23 -6.89 5.57 -18.58
CA LYS A 23 -8.11 5.81 -17.77
C LYS A 23 -7.81 6.46 -16.42
N LEU A 24 -6.73 6.05 -15.76
CA LEU A 24 -6.40 6.47 -14.41
C LEU A 24 -5.48 7.72 -14.39
N GLY A 25 -4.82 8.05 -15.50
CA GLY A 25 -3.92 9.19 -15.58
C GLY A 25 -2.82 9.12 -14.53
N ILE A 26 -2.67 10.18 -13.72
CA ILE A 26 -1.66 10.26 -12.66
C ILE A 26 -1.85 9.24 -11.53
N LEU A 27 -3.06 8.71 -11.35
CA LEU A 27 -3.31 7.67 -10.34
C LEU A 27 -2.59 6.36 -10.71
N TYR A 28 -2.44 6.03 -12.00
CA TYR A 28 -1.79 4.80 -12.43
C TYR A 28 -0.35 4.63 -11.92
N PRO A 29 0.60 5.56 -12.18
CA PRO A 29 1.96 5.41 -11.68
C PRO A 29 2.02 5.38 -10.15
N VAL A 30 1.15 6.11 -9.45
CA VAL A 30 1.06 6.07 -7.98
C VAL A 30 0.63 4.69 -7.49
N LEU A 31 -0.35 4.05 -8.13
CA LEU A 31 -0.75 2.68 -7.82
C LEU A 31 0.37 1.68 -8.08
N CYS A 32 1.14 1.82 -9.17
CA CYS A 32 2.29 0.97 -9.45
C CYS A 32 3.36 1.10 -8.35
N ILE A 33 3.66 2.33 -7.92
CA ILE A 33 4.60 2.58 -6.82
C ILE A 33 4.07 1.98 -5.52
N LEU A 34 2.79 2.18 -5.20
CA LEU A 34 2.14 1.63 -4.01
C LEU A 34 2.23 0.10 -3.98
N MET A 35 1.95 -0.57 -5.10
CA MET A 35 2.09 -2.02 -5.22
C MET A 35 3.53 -2.46 -4.98
N GLY A 36 4.51 -1.72 -5.52
CA GLY A 36 5.92 -1.94 -5.26
C GLY A 36 6.28 -1.80 -3.78
N THR A 37 5.84 -0.73 -3.12
CA THR A 37 6.11 -0.50 -1.69
C THR A 37 5.42 -1.53 -0.80
N MET A 38 4.21 -1.98 -1.14
CA MET A 38 3.53 -3.07 -0.41
C MET A 38 4.34 -4.38 -0.45
N VAL A 39 4.92 -4.71 -1.60
CA VAL A 39 5.78 -5.89 -1.77
C VAL A 39 7.08 -5.73 -0.97
N LEU A 40 7.72 -4.56 -1.07
CA LEU A 40 8.94 -4.26 -0.32
C LEU A 40 8.70 -4.28 1.19
N ASP A 41 7.59 -3.71 1.67
CA ASP A 41 7.20 -3.76 3.07
C ASP A 41 7.01 -5.20 3.55
N TYR A 42 6.36 -6.05 2.74
CA TYR A 42 6.18 -7.45 3.10
C TYR A 42 7.52 -8.19 3.22
N ILE A 43 8.42 -7.97 2.26
CA ILE A 43 9.78 -8.56 2.28
C ILE A 43 10.58 -8.05 3.48
N THR A 44 10.62 -6.74 3.70
CA THR A 44 11.35 -6.14 4.82
C THR A 44 10.79 -6.59 6.17
N GLY A 45 9.48 -6.75 6.30
CA GLY A 45 8.86 -7.30 7.51
C GLY A 45 9.24 -8.76 7.78
N MET A 46 9.34 -9.59 6.73
CA MET A 46 9.85 -10.97 6.85
C MET A 46 11.34 -11.00 7.23
N LEU A 47 12.15 -10.10 6.67
CA LEU A 47 13.58 -9.99 6.98
C LEU A 47 13.80 -9.49 8.41
N ALA A 48 13.07 -8.47 8.85
CA ALA A 48 13.10 -7.98 10.22
C ALA A 48 12.74 -9.08 11.23
N SER A 49 11.65 -9.80 10.97
CA SER A 49 11.23 -10.92 11.81
C SER A 49 12.25 -12.06 11.86
N LYS A 50 12.98 -12.30 10.77
CA LYS A 50 14.08 -13.27 10.73
C LYS A 50 15.29 -12.77 11.51
N ASN A 51 15.65 -11.50 11.36
CA ASN A 51 16.76 -10.90 12.09
C ASN A 51 16.56 -11.00 13.60
N GLU A 52 15.37 -10.64 14.08
CA GLU A 52 15.01 -10.77 15.50
C GLU A 52 15.15 -12.22 16.02
N ALA A 53 14.84 -13.22 15.19
CA ALA A 53 15.00 -14.63 15.54
C ALA A 53 16.47 -15.08 15.61
N ILE A 54 17.34 -14.47 14.80
CA ILE A 54 18.79 -14.70 14.85
C ILE A 54 19.36 -14.11 16.15
N ASP A 55 18.89 -12.92 16.54
CA ASP A 55 19.33 -12.23 17.75
C ASP A 55 18.85 -12.91 19.04
N HIS A 56 17.75 -13.68 18.97
CA HIS A 56 17.14 -14.38 20.13
C HIS A 56 17.06 -15.90 19.88
N PRO A 57 18.20 -16.61 19.87
CA PRO A 57 18.21 -18.05 19.60
C PRO A 57 17.46 -18.81 20.70
N GLY A 58 16.43 -19.56 20.29
CA GLY A 58 15.67 -20.46 21.18
C GLY A 58 14.33 -19.92 21.67
N ASP A 59 13.99 -18.66 21.38
CA ASP A 59 12.66 -18.11 21.69
C ASP A 59 11.72 -18.28 20.48
N ALA A 60 10.75 -19.18 20.63
CA ALA A 60 9.76 -19.50 19.60
C ALA A 60 8.76 -18.35 19.31
N SER A 61 8.78 -17.27 20.09
CA SER A 61 7.95 -16.08 19.84
C SER A 61 8.51 -15.21 18.71
N TYR A 62 9.81 -15.34 18.41
CA TYR A 62 10.49 -14.66 17.31
C TYR A 62 10.57 -15.54 16.06
N GLY A 63 10.71 -14.90 14.90
CA GLY A 63 10.71 -15.58 13.61
C GLY A 63 9.36 -15.57 12.89
N TRP A 64 9.32 -16.28 11.77
CA TRP A 64 8.22 -16.18 10.82
C TRP A 64 6.93 -16.75 11.37
N SER A 65 5.86 -15.95 11.30
CA SER A 65 4.52 -16.39 11.63
C SER A 65 3.60 -16.20 10.43
N SER A 66 3.07 -17.31 9.91
CA SER A 66 2.08 -17.28 8.82
C SER A 66 0.86 -16.44 9.19
N ARG A 67 0.46 -16.40 10.47
CA ARG A 67 -0.67 -15.58 10.93
C ARG A 67 -0.37 -14.09 10.83
N LYS A 68 0.86 -13.67 11.18
CA LYS A 68 1.32 -12.27 11.01
C LYS A 68 1.37 -11.89 9.53
N GLY A 69 1.93 -12.78 8.69
CA GLY A 69 1.99 -12.58 7.23
C GLY A 69 0.60 -12.44 6.59
N ALA A 70 -0.33 -13.34 6.92
CA ALA A 70 -1.71 -13.30 6.43
C ALA A 70 -2.43 -12.01 6.84
N LYS A 71 -2.26 -11.56 8.09
CA LYS A 71 -2.82 -10.27 8.55
C LYS A 71 -2.26 -9.10 7.75
N GLY A 72 -0.97 -9.12 7.42
CA GLY A 72 -0.33 -8.11 6.56
C GLY A 72 -0.92 -8.07 5.14
N ILE A 73 -1.17 -9.24 4.54
CA ILE A 73 -1.80 -9.32 3.20
C ILE A 73 -3.24 -8.79 3.25
N ILE A 74 -4.03 -9.19 4.24
CA ILE A 74 -5.42 -8.71 4.40
C ILE A 74 -5.45 -7.18 4.51
N LYS A 75 -4.54 -6.59 5.30
CA LYS A 75 -4.40 -5.13 5.43
C LYS A 75 -4.16 -4.47 4.07
N LYS A 76 -3.23 -5.00 3.28
CA LYS A 76 -2.86 -4.47 1.95
C LYS A 76 -3.98 -4.61 0.92
N VAL A 77 -4.71 -5.72 0.94
CA VAL A 77 -5.93 -5.88 0.12
C VAL A 77 -6.98 -4.85 0.53
N GLY A 78 -7.14 -4.61 1.84
CA GLY A 78 -8.01 -3.55 2.36
C GLY A 78 -7.68 -2.17 1.78
N TYR A 79 -6.39 -1.82 1.63
CA TYR A 79 -5.98 -0.55 1.02
C TYR A 79 -6.49 -0.42 -0.42
N LEU A 80 -6.39 -1.49 -1.22
CA LEU A 80 -6.90 -1.50 -2.59
C LEU A 80 -8.43 -1.35 -2.63
N CYS A 81 -9.15 -1.97 -1.70
CA CYS A 81 -10.60 -1.82 -1.60
C CYS A 81 -11.01 -0.36 -1.28
N VAL A 82 -10.30 0.29 -0.36
CA VAL A 82 -10.60 1.69 0.02
C VAL A 82 -10.25 2.65 -1.13
N ILE A 83 -9.14 2.42 -1.84
CA ILE A 83 -8.82 3.20 -3.04
C ILE A 83 -9.89 3.01 -4.12
N ALA A 84 -10.35 1.77 -4.34
CA ALA A 84 -11.42 1.50 -5.29
C ALA A 84 -12.72 2.23 -4.91
N ALA A 85 -13.08 2.25 -3.61
CA ALA A 85 -14.21 3.03 -3.14
C ALA A 85 -14.03 4.54 -3.38
N ALA A 86 -12.84 5.09 -3.13
CA ALA A 86 -12.53 6.50 -3.42
C ALA A 86 -12.62 6.82 -4.92
N MET A 87 -12.20 5.90 -5.79
CA MET A 87 -12.37 6.04 -7.25
C MET A 87 -13.84 6.01 -7.68
N VAL A 88 -14.71 5.26 -6.98
CA VAL A 88 -16.16 5.30 -7.22
C VAL A 88 -16.70 6.69 -6.87
N VAL A 89 -16.23 7.31 -5.78
CA VAL A 89 -16.61 8.70 -5.45
C VAL A 89 -16.17 9.67 -6.54
N ASP A 90 -14.92 9.57 -7.00
CA ASP A 90 -14.42 10.38 -8.13
C ASP A 90 -15.30 10.22 -9.38
N TYR A 91 -15.69 8.99 -9.72
CA TYR A 91 -16.55 8.71 -10.86
C TYR A 91 -17.94 9.35 -10.71
N VAL A 92 -18.57 9.22 -9.55
CA VAL A 92 -19.89 9.83 -9.27
C VAL A 92 -19.82 11.35 -9.41
N ILE A 93 -18.77 11.99 -8.90
CA ILE A 93 -18.60 13.45 -9.00
C ILE A 93 -18.47 13.89 -10.47
N VAL A 94 -17.64 13.19 -11.24
CA VAL A 94 -17.46 13.50 -12.67
C VAL A 94 -18.78 13.30 -13.43
N PHE A 95 -19.51 12.22 -13.16
CA PHE A 95 -20.78 11.92 -13.81
C PHE A 95 -21.83 13.00 -13.52
N VAL A 96 -22.06 13.34 -12.24
CA VAL A 96 -23.02 14.37 -11.85
C VAL A 96 -22.64 15.75 -12.40
N SER A 97 -21.34 16.08 -12.40
CA SER A 97 -20.87 17.37 -12.91
C SER A 97 -21.09 17.51 -14.42
N ALA A 98 -20.93 16.42 -15.18
CA ALA A 98 -21.21 16.40 -16.61
C ALA A 98 -22.68 16.68 -16.92
N GLU A 99 -23.61 16.09 -16.16
CA GLU A 99 -25.06 16.36 -16.27
C GLU A 99 -25.40 17.82 -15.93
N LEU A 100 -24.65 18.44 -15.04
CA LEU A 100 -24.79 19.86 -14.69
C LEU A 100 -24.09 20.81 -15.68
N GLY A 101 -23.50 20.29 -16.76
CA GLY A 101 -22.76 21.08 -17.75
C GLY A 101 -21.42 21.64 -17.25
N MET A 102 -20.92 21.17 -16.10
CA MET A 102 -19.63 21.56 -15.54
C MET A 102 -18.52 20.62 -16.00
N GLN A 103 -17.43 21.16 -16.53
CA GLN A 103 -16.24 20.37 -16.86
C GLN A 103 -15.25 20.33 -15.71
N ILE A 104 -15.14 19.18 -15.04
CA ILE A 104 -14.09 18.93 -14.04
C ILE A 104 -12.88 18.29 -14.72
N SER A 105 -11.72 18.94 -14.58
CA SER A 105 -10.45 18.49 -15.17
C SER A 105 -9.78 17.37 -14.37
N VAL A 106 -10.00 17.30 -13.05
CA VAL A 106 -9.41 16.29 -12.17
C VAL A 106 -10.36 15.11 -11.99
N LYS A 107 -10.02 13.95 -12.54
CA LYS A 107 -10.90 12.77 -12.59
C LYS A 107 -10.65 11.70 -11.50
N ALA A 108 -9.62 11.87 -10.68
CA ALA A 108 -9.17 10.85 -9.72
C ALA A 108 -8.64 11.47 -8.42
N PHE A 109 -9.27 12.55 -7.94
CA PHE A 109 -8.76 13.33 -6.81
C PHE A 109 -8.76 12.51 -5.52
N PHE A 110 -9.88 11.90 -5.17
CA PHE A 110 -10.01 11.12 -3.93
C PHE A 110 -9.19 9.83 -4.00
N GLY A 111 -9.25 9.11 -5.13
CA GLY A 111 -8.44 7.93 -5.37
C GLY A 111 -6.94 8.22 -5.23
N LEU A 112 -6.47 9.35 -5.78
CA LEU A 112 -5.08 9.80 -5.64
C LEU A 112 -4.72 10.14 -4.20
N LEU A 113 -5.58 10.89 -3.50
CA LEU A 113 -5.34 11.27 -2.10
C LEU A 113 -5.22 10.04 -1.20
N VAL A 114 -6.13 9.08 -1.35
CA VAL A 114 -6.13 7.83 -0.57
C VAL A 114 -4.94 6.95 -0.94
N ALA A 115 -4.59 6.85 -2.23
CA ALA A 115 -3.42 6.08 -2.66
C ALA A 115 -2.11 6.66 -2.10
N VAL A 116 -1.96 7.98 -2.09
CA VAL A 116 -0.81 8.67 -1.48
C VAL A 116 -0.77 8.44 0.02
N TRP A 117 -1.92 8.48 0.70
CA TRP A 117 -2.00 8.17 2.13
C TRP A 117 -1.47 6.77 2.44
N TYR A 118 -1.93 5.74 1.71
CA TYR A 118 -1.44 4.38 1.92
C TYR A 118 0.02 4.20 1.51
N LEU A 119 0.48 4.92 0.49
CA LEU A 119 1.90 4.92 0.12
C LEU A 119 2.77 5.40 1.27
N LEU A 120 2.39 6.49 1.93
CA LEU A 120 3.10 7.01 3.11
C LEU A 120 3.09 5.98 4.26
N ASN A 121 1.98 5.27 4.46
CA ASN A 121 1.89 4.22 5.49
C ASN A 121 2.84 3.05 5.21
N GLU A 122 2.96 2.61 3.96
CA GLU A 122 3.90 1.54 3.57
C GLU A 122 5.36 1.99 3.73
N LEU A 123 5.67 3.25 3.38
CA LEU A 123 7.00 3.82 3.60
C LEU A 123 7.37 3.88 5.09
N LEU A 124 6.43 4.26 5.96
CA LEU A 124 6.63 4.27 7.41
C LEU A 124 6.93 2.85 7.93
N SER A 125 6.17 1.86 7.46
CA SER A 125 6.35 0.45 7.84
C SER A 125 7.70 -0.10 7.37
N ILE A 126 8.17 0.26 6.17
CA ILE A 126 9.52 -0.10 5.69
C ILE A 126 10.62 0.47 6.59
N ILE A 127 10.50 1.75 6.99
CA ILE A 127 11.50 2.38 7.86
C ILE A 127 11.51 1.73 9.25
N GLU A 128 10.34 1.36 9.77
CA GLU A 128 10.23 0.58 11.03
C GLU A 128 10.93 -0.77 10.90
N ASN A 129 10.65 -1.52 9.84
CA ASN A 129 11.30 -2.81 9.57
C ASN A 129 12.83 -2.66 9.41
N ALA A 130 13.30 -1.58 8.77
CA ALA A 130 14.73 -1.28 8.69
C ALA A 130 15.35 -1.07 10.07
N GLY A 131 14.69 -0.31 10.96
CA GLY A 131 15.13 -0.14 12.34
C GLY A 131 15.19 -1.46 13.12
N ARG A 132 14.18 -2.33 12.93
CA ARG A 132 14.13 -3.68 13.53
C ARG A 132 15.24 -4.62 13.02
N MET A 133 15.72 -4.40 11.79
CA MET A 133 16.90 -5.09 11.24
C MET A 133 18.24 -4.51 11.75
N GLY A 134 18.23 -3.51 12.63
CA GLY A 134 19.44 -2.88 13.15
C GLY A 134 20.01 -1.77 12.27
N ALA A 135 19.28 -1.30 11.25
CA ALA A 135 19.72 -0.14 10.47
C ALA A 135 19.78 1.12 11.34
N ASN A 136 20.80 1.94 11.13
CA ASN A 136 20.97 3.21 11.83
C ASN A 136 19.99 4.28 11.29
N VAL A 137 18.71 4.14 11.64
CA VAL A 137 17.66 5.12 11.33
C VAL A 137 17.84 6.34 12.24
N PRO A 138 17.99 7.56 11.69
CA PRO A 138 18.20 8.78 12.49
C PRO A 138 17.12 8.98 13.56
N GLU A 139 17.54 9.45 14.73
CA GLU A 139 16.65 9.62 15.89
C GLU A 139 15.47 10.56 15.63
N TRP A 140 15.71 11.65 14.86
CA TRP A 140 14.64 12.56 14.47
C TRP A 140 13.56 11.82 13.67
N LEU A 141 13.95 10.93 12.75
CA LEU A 141 13.03 10.18 11.90
C LEU A 141 12.23 9.15 12.70
N ARG A 142 12.87 8.46 13.65
CA ARG A 142 12.19 7.53 14.58
C ARG A 142 11.09 8.22 15.38
N LYS A 143 11.36 9.43 15.89
CA LYS A 143 10.37 10.23 16.65
C LYS A 143 9.16 10.62 15.81
N TYR A 144 9.38 11.10 14.58
CA TYR A 144 8.25 11.44 13.70
C TYR A 144 7.43 10.22 13.31
N ILE A 145 8.09 9.09 13.03
CA ILE A 145 7.41 7.82 12.74
C ILE A 145 6.53 7.39 13.91
N ALA A 146 7.03 7.48 15.16
CA ALA A 146 6.25 7.12 16.34
C ALA A 146 4.98 7.98 16.47
N VAL A 147 5.08 9.30 16.25
CA VAL A 147 3.93 10.22 16.29
C VAL A 147 2.93 9.93 15.16
N LEU A 148 3.43 9.68 13.95
CA LEU A 148 2.57 9.34 12.81
C LEU A 148 1.85 8.01 13.02
N LYS A 149 2.55 7.01 13.53
CA LYS A 149 1.98 5.69 13.84
C LYS A 149 0.90 5.77 14.91
N ASP A 150 1.15 6.51 15.98
CA ASP A 150 0.15 6.72 17.05
C ASP A 150 -1.15 7.31 16.48
N LYS A 151 -1.07 8.25 15.54
CA LYS A 151 -2.27 8.78 14.87
C LYS A 151 -2.98 7.76 13.98
N ILE A 152 -2.24 6.91 13.28
CA ILE A 152 -2.81 5.88 12.42
C ILE A 152 -3.50 4.81 13.27
N ASP A 153 -2.79 4.27 14.27
CA ASP A 153 -3.27 3.17 15.11
C ASP A 153 -4.42 3.60 16.05
N ASN A 154 -4.42 4.83 16.57
CA ASN A 154 -5.56 5.35 17.36
C ASN A 154 -6.82 5.59 16.51
N THR A 155 -6.69 5.74 15.18
CA THR A 155 -7.84 5.85 14.28
C THR A 155 -8.48 4.47 14.02
N ASP A 156 -7.68 3.39 14.07
CA ASP A 156 -8.15 2.02 13.86
C ASP A 156 -8.96 1.44 15.05
N TYR A 157 -8.94 2.06 16.24
CA TYR A 157 -9.52 1.51 17.47
C TYR A 157 -10.92 2.01 17.86
N GLN A 158 -11.49 3.02 17.18
CA GLN A 158 -12.83 3.53 17.55
C GLN A 158 -14.02 2.70 17.01
N GLY A 159 -13.78 1.59 16.31
CA GLY A 159 -14.84 0.73 15.76
C GLY A 159 -15.12 -0.58 16.53
N GLY A 160 -14.38 -0.90 17.59
CA GLY A 160 -14.32 -2.28 18.14
C GLY A 160 -15.00 -2.55 19.49
N SER A 161 -15.51 -1.54 20.19
CA SER A 161 -16.00 -1.71 21.57
C SER A 161 -17.47 -1.38 21.74
N ARG A 162 -18.36 -1.95 20.91
CA ARG A 162 -19.80 -2.05 21.18
C ARG A 162 -20.42 -3.26 20.43
N THR A 163 -20.24 -4.45 20.99
CA THR A 163 -21.24 -5.52 21.17
C THR A 163 -20.59 -6.66 21.92
#